data_AF-A0A7C2VY84-F1
#
_entry.id   AF-A0A7C2VY84-F1
#
_cell.length_a   1.000
_cell.length_b   1.000
_cell.length_c   1.000
_cell.angle_alpha   90.00
_cell.angle_beta   90.00
_cell.angle_gamma   90.00
#
_symmetry.space_group_name_H-M   'P 1'
#
loop_
_entity.id
_entity.type
_entity.pdbx_description
1 polymer ?
#
loop_
_entity_poly.entity_id
_entity_poly.type
_entity_poly.pdbx_seq_one_letter_code
_entity_poly.pdbx_strand_id
1 'polypeptide(L)'
;GLGLILEEQIGNLSLYLNANCHFIDPSRVFPVDRYYLFSGTFAAEYGFREDLSLLVQVDGNSSPFSTGMDLLDKRAAEIVCGLKWMLCEGTILTLGVTEELISKTSADVTFTASLEFGL
;
A
#
# COMPACT_ATOMS: atom_id res chain seq x y z
N GLY A 1 -14.80 -11.64 -0.79
CA GLY A 1 -14.71 -10.27 -0.27
C GLY A 1 -15.41 -9.33 -1.22
N LEU A 2 -15.39 -8.04 -0.92
CA LEU A 2 -15.85 -6.95 -1.79
C LEU A 2 -14.73 -5.91 -1.91
N GLY A 3 -14.59 -5.32 -3.08
CA GLY A 3 -13.57 -4.31 -3.35
C GLY A 3 -14.15 -3.11 -4.09
N LEU A 4 -13.59 -1.93 -3.84
CA LEU A 4 -13.85 -0.68 -4.55
C LEU A 4 -12.51 -0.14 -5.03
N ILE A 5 -12.44 0.20 -6.32
CA ILE A 5 -11.33 0.94 -6.90
C ILE A 5 -11.89 2.21 -7.52
N LEU A 6 -11.23 3.33 -7.23
CA LEU A 6 -11.49 4.63 -7.82
C LEU A 6 -10.17 5.21 -8.32
N GLU A 7 -10.23 5.81 -9.50
CA GLU A 7 -9.13 6.50 -10.14
C GLU A 7 -9.67 7.82 -10.67
N GLU A 8 -8.95 8.90 -10.42
CA GLU A 8 -9.30 10.23 -10.91
C GLU A 8 -8.03 10.98 -11.32
N GLN A 9 -8.07 11.61 -12.49
CA GLN A 9 -6.98 12.44 -13.00
C GLN A 9 -7.38 13.92 -13.05
N ILE A 10 -6.63 14.76 -12.35
CA ILE A 10 -6.83 16.20 -12.28
C ILE A 10 -5.56 16.89 -12.76
N GLY A 11 -5.46 17.10 -14.08
CA GLY A 11 -4.25 17.63 -14.72
C GLY A 11 -3.08 16.66 -14.59
N ASN A 12 -2.00 17.11 -13.95
CA ASN A 12 -0.80 16.29 -13.71
C ASN A 12 -0.88 15.44 -12.44
N LEU A 13 -2.01 15.48 -11.72
CA LEU A 13 -2.22 14.70 -10.51
C LEU A 13 -3.16 13.53 -10.82
N SER A 14 -2.72 12.31 -10.55
CA SER A 14 -3.55 11.12 -10.54
C SER A 14 -3.78 10.67 -9.10
N LEU A 15 -5.01 10.37 -8.75
CA LEU A 15 -5.42 9.88 -7.44
C LEU A 15 -6.00 8.48 -7.59
N TYR A 16 -5.58 7.57 -6.72
CA TYR A 16 -6.02 6.20 -6.69
C TYR A 16 -6.51 5.85 -5.30
N LEU A 17 -7.67 5.23 -5.22
CA LEU A 17 -8.20 4.67 -3.99
C LEU A 17 -8.59 3.22 -4.25
N ASN A 18 -8.06 2.32 -3.43
CA ASN A 18 -8.44 0.92 -3.38
C ASN A 18 -8.92 0.62 -1.95
N ALA A 19 -10.08 0.01 -1.80
CA ALA A 19 -10.60 -0.41 -0.51
C ALA A 19 -11.19 -1.81 -0.63
N ASN A 20 -10.79 -2.73 0.23
CA ASN A 20 -11.26 -4.10 0.22
C ASN A 20 -11.79 -4.53 1.58
N CYS A 21 -12.78 -5.41 1.53
CA CYS A 21 -13.30 -6.19 2.65
C CYS A 21 -13.14 -7.67 2.31
N HIS A 22 -12.31 -8.40 3.03
CA HIS A 22 -12.12 -9.84 2.88
C HIS A 22 -12.99 -10.57 3.91
N PHE A 23 -13.67 -11.61 3.44
CA PHE A 23 -14.44 -12.52 4.30
C PHE A 23 -13.53 -13.69 4.67
N ILE A 24 -13.37 -13.93 5.97
CA ILE A 24 -12.58 -15.04 6.49
C ILE A 24 -13.52 -16.13 6.97
N ASP A 25 -13.26 -17.36 6.52
CA ASP A 25 -13.81 -18.55 7.14
C ASP A 25 -12.92 -18.93 8.34
N PRO A 26 -13.42 -18.86 9.59
CA PRO A 26 -12.60 -19.13 10.76
C PRO A 26 -12.10 -20.58 10.75
N SER A 27 -10.77 -20.73 10.78
CA SER A 27 -10.17 -22.05 10.87
C SER A 27 -10.44 -22.67 12.25
N ARG A 28 -10.58 -24.00 12.30
CA ARG A 28 -10.69 -24.74 13.58
C ARG A 28 -9.37 -24.87 14.34
N VAL A 29 -8.22 -24.60 13.69
CA VAL A 29 -6.87 -24.84 14.23
C VAL A 29 -6.29 -23.59 14.88
N PHE A 30 -6.54 -22.43 14.28
CA PHE A 30 -6.27 -21.12 14.86
C PHE A 30 -7.59 -20.37 14.93
N PRO A 31 -8.18 -20.18 16.14
CA PRO A 31 -9.40 -19.41 16.28
C PRO A 31 -9.11 -17.97 15.85
N VAL A 32 -9.60 -17.63 14.66
CA VAL A 32 -9.64 -16.25 14.18
C VAL A 32 -11.00 -15.72 14.60
N ASP A 33 -11.02 -14.85 15.62
CA ASP A 33 -12.27 -14.30 16.17
C ASP A 33 -12.90 -13.22 15.26
N ARG A 34 -12.30 -12.93 14.10
CA ARG A 34 -12.80 -11.97 13.11
C ARG A 34 -13.14 -12.61 11.77
N TYR A 35 -14.34 -12.32 11.32
CA TYR A 35 -14.90 -12.78 10.04
C TYR A 35 -14.62 -11.81 8.88
N TYR A 36 -14.17 -10.60 9.19
CA TYR A 36 -13.97 -9.52 8.22
C TYR A 36 -12.60 -8.87 8.42
N LEU A 37 -11.88 -8.70 7.31
CA LEU A 37 -10.64 -7.93 7.22
C LEU A 37 -10.84 -6.77 6.26
N PHE A 38 -10.37 -5.60 6.65
CA PHE A 38 -10.36 -4.42 5.80
C PHE A 38 -8.93 -4.06 5.43
N SER A 39 -8.73 -3.80 4.15
CA SER A 39 -7.50 -3.22 3.61
C SER A 39 -7.86 -2.02 2.75
N GLY A 40 -6.95 -1.06 2.66
CA GLY A 40 -7.12 0.06 1.77
C GLY A 40 -5.80 0.70 1.42
N THR A 41 -5.74 1.24 0.22
CA THR A 41 -4.62 1.98 -0.33
C THR A 41 -5.15 3.29 -0.88
N PHE A 42 -4.56 4.40 -0.46
CA PHE A 42 -4.73 5.67 -1.13
C PHE A 42 -3.38 6.09 -1.72
N ALA A 43 -3.34 6.36 -3.01
CA ALA A 43 -2.13 6.82 -3.69
C ALA A 43 -2.38 8.09 -4.48
N ALA A 44 -1.35 8.91 -4.57
CA ALA A 44 -1.31 10.10 -5.39
C ALA A 44 -0.02 10.05 -6.22
N GLU A 45 -0.15 10.24 -7.52
CA GLU A 45 0.97 10.39 -8.45
C GLU A 45 0.94 11.79 -9.05
N TYR A 46 2.03 12.54 -8.92
CA TYR A 46 2.17 13.87 -9.50
C TYR A 46 3.24 13.87 -10.60
N GLY A 47 2.82 14.10 -11.85
CA GLY A 47 3.71 14.24 -12.99
C GLY A 47 4.45 15.59 -12.97
N PHE A 48 5.73 15.57 -12.62
CA PHE A 48 6.60 16.74 -12.72
C PHE A 48 7.02 17.02 -14.17
N ARG A 49 7.28 15.95 -14.92
CA ARG A 49 7.65 15.94 -16.34
C ARG A 49 7.00 14.74 -17.02
N GLU A 50 7.08 14.68 -18.33
CA GLU A 50 6.56 13.55 -19.12
C GLU A 50 7.23 12.21 -18.74
N ASP A 51 8.46 12.24 -18.22
CA ASP A 51 9.26 11.08 -17.85
C ASP A 51 9.42 10.88 -16.33
N LEU A 52 8.96 11.82 -15.50
CA LEU A 52 9.24 11.83 -14.06
C LEU A 52 8.00 12.19 -13.24
N SER A 53 7.63 11.29 -12.31
CA SER A 53 6.55 11.51 -11.36
C SER A 53 6.97 11.27 -9.91
N LEU A 54 6.30 11.99 -9.00
CA LEU A 54 6.33 11.74 -7.56
C LEU A 54 5.19 10.82 -7.20
N LEU A 55 5.45 9.86 -6.32
CA LEU A 55 4.45 8.97 -5.78
C LEU A 55 4.38 9.12 -4.27
N VAL A 56 3.16 9.24 -3.75
CA VAL A 56 2.86 9.08 -2.33
C VAL A 56 1.75 8.06 -2.22
N GLN A 57 1.93 7.07 -1.37
CA GLN A 57 0.96 6.02 -1.13
C GLN A 57 0.83 5.78 0.36
N VAL A 58 -0.39 5.56 0.84
CA VAL A 58 -0.68 5.15 2.21
C VAL A 58 -1.48 3.86 2.14
N ASP A 59 -0.94 2.82 2.76
CA ASP A 59 -1.58 1.52 2.91
C ASP A 59 -2.05 1.35 4.35
N GLY A 60 -3.22 0.75 4.52
CA GLY A 60 -3.81 0.50 5.82
C GLY A 60 -4.50 -0.85 5.86
N ASN A 61 -4.22 -1.64 6.91
CA ASN A 61 -4.75 -2.97 7.08
C ASN A 61 -5.24 -3.18 8.52
N SER A 62 -6.45 -3.74 8.66
CA SER A 62 -6.93 -4.20 9.95
C SER A 62 -6.21 -5.48 10.37
N SER A 63 -6.01 -5.69 11.69
CA SER A 63 -5.51 -6.98 12.17
C SER A 63 -6.50 -8.13 11.87
N PRO A 64 -5.99 -9.30 11.43
CA PRO A 64 -6.78 -10.52 11.36
C PRO A 64 -7.09 -11.12 12.73
N PHE A 65 -6.38 -10.73 13.79
CA PHE A 65 -6.48 -11.34 15.11
C PHE A 65 -7.28 -10.47 16.08
N SER A 66 -7.84 -11.13 17.10
CA SER A 66 -8.47 -10.50 18.26
C SER A 66 -8.21 -11.36 19.49
N THR A 67 -6.94 -11.57 19.79
CA THR A 67 -6.39 -12.52 20.76
C THR A 67 -6.25 -11.93 22.17
N GLY A 68 -6.42 -10.61 22.34
CA GLY A 68 -6.10 -9.87 23.56
C GLY A 68 -4.61 -9.54 23.69
N MET A 69 -3.78 -9.88 22.70
CA MET A 69 -2.36 -9.54 22.65
C MET A 69 -2.14 -8.35 21.73
N ASP A 70 -1.65 -7.24 22.28
CA ASP A 70 -1.39 -5.99 21.55
C ASP A 70 -0.49 -6.17 20.31
N LEU A 71 0.43 -7.13 20.32
CA LEU A 71 1.32 -7.36 19.19
C LEU A 71 0.56 -7.93 17.97
N LEU A 72 -0.40 -8.83 18.20
CA LEU A 72 -1.14 -9.53 17.15
C LEU A 72 -2.37 -8.75 16.71
N ASP A 73 -3.01 -8.02 17.63
CA ASP A 73 -4.29 -7.36 17.38
C ASP A 73 -4.15 -5.96 16.74
N LYS A 74 -2.90 -5.49 16.57
CA LYS A 74 -2.58 -4.18 16.01
C LYS A 74 -2.90 -4.08 14.52
N ARG A 75 -3.48 -2.94 14.15
CA ARG A 75 -3.64 -2.52 12.77
C ARG A 75 -2.30 -2.02 12.25
N ALA A 76 -2.06 -2.22 10.96
CA ALA A 76 -0.88 -1.71 10.28
C ALA A 76 -1.29 -0.57 9.36
N ALA A 77 -0.44 0.45 9.30
CA ALA A 77 -0.50 1.44 8.24
C ALA A 77 0.92 1.84 7.88
N GLU A 78 1.16 2.01 6.59
CA GLU A 78 2.46 2.32 6.03
C GLU A 78 2.31 3.49 5.07
N ILE A 79 3.31 4.34 5.01
CA ILE A 79 3.42 5.38 3.99
C ILE A 79 4.62 5.09 3.11
N VAL A 80 4.41 5.18 1.80
CA VAL A 80 5.44 5.08 0.78
C VAL A 80 5.55 6.42 0.07
N CYS A 81 6.75 6.98 0.03
CA CYS A 81 7.07 8.18 -0.74
C CYS A 81 8.16 7.82 -1.75
N GLY A 82 7.97 8.14 -3.01
CA GLY A 82 8.90 7.72 -4.05
C GLY A 82 8.90 8.57 -5.31
N LEU A 83 9.84 8.25 -6.18
CA LEU A 83 9.98 8.82 -7.52
C LEU A 83 9.90 7.69 -8.53
N LYS A 84 9.19 7.92 -9.62
CA LYS A 84 9.13 7.04 -10.78
C LYS A 84 9.68 7.79 -11.98
N TRP A 85 10.70 7.22 -12.61
CA TRP A 85 11.42 7.84 -13.72
C TRP A 85 11.51 6.87 -14.90
N MET A 86 10.94 7.25 -16.03
CA MET A 86 11.18 6.62 -17.32
C MET A 86 12.56 7.06 -17.85
N LEU A 87 13.57 6.19 -17.73
CA LEU A 87 14.94 6.49 -18.16
C LEU A 87 15.09 6.49 -19.68
N CYS A 88 14.39 5.56 -20.33
CA CYS A 88 14.29 5.40 -21.76
C CYS A 88 13.02 4.61 -22.08
N GLU A 89 12.67 4.52 -23.37
CA GLU A 89 11.50 3.76 -23.82
C GLU A 89 11.61 2.31 -23.33
N GLY A 90 10.65 1.89 -22.49
CA GLY A 90 10.65 0.57 -21.88
C GLY A 90 11.57 0.39 -20.68
N THR A 91 12.15 1.43 -20.06
CA THR A 91 12.88 1.27 -18.78
C THR A 91 12.40 2.27 -17.75
N ILE A 92 11.93 1.76 -16.61
CA ILE A 92 11.40 2.58 -15.51
C ILE A 92 12.21 2.30 -14.25
N LEU A 93 12.77 3.35 -13.65
CA LEU A 93 13.39 3.33 -12.34
C LEU A 93 12.39 3.86 -11.31
N THR A 94 12.14 3.10 -10.26
CA THR A 94 11.34 3.52 -9.11
C THR A 94 12.21 3.54 -7.87
N LEU A 95 12.29 4.69 -7.20
CA LEU A 95 12.97 4.86 -5.92
C LEU A 95 11.91 5.17 -4.86
N GLY A 96 12.00 4.57 -3.68
CA GLY A 96 11.00 4.75 -2.65
C GLY A 96 11.55 4.66 -1.23
N VAL A 97 10.85 5.28 -0.30
CA VAL A 97 11.04 5.17 1.14
C VAL A 97 9.71 4.77 1.74
N THR A 98 9.71 3.74 2.59
CA THR A 98 8.54 3.26 3.31
C THR A 98 8.75 3.43 4.80
N GLU A 99 7.76 3.97 5.50
CA GLU A 99 7.74 4.12 6.96
C GLU A 99 6.43 3.56 7.53
N GLU A 100 6.50 2.94 8.71
CA GLU A 100 5.35 2.40 9.42
C GLU A 100 4.72 3.50 10.30
N LEU A 101 3.42 3.77 10.10
CA LEU A 101 2.70 4.86 10.78
C LEU A 101 2.06 4.45 12.12
N ILE A 102 1.57 3.21 12.24
CA ILE A 102 0.69 2.79 13.35
C ILE A 102 1.25 1.59 14.12
N SER A 103 1.68 0.55 13.43
CA SER A 103 2.35 -0.59 14.07
C SER A 103 3.85 -0.32 14.15
N LYS A 104 4.54 -1.02 15.06
CA LYS A 104 6.02 -1.10 15.09
C LYS A 104 6.39 -2.55 14.88
N THR A 105 5.89 -3.11 13.78
CA THR A 105 5.98 -4.54 13.47
C THR A 105 6.91 -4.82 12.30
N SER A 106 7.32 -3.78 11.55
CA SER A 106 8.27 -3.85 10.46
C SER A 106 9.51 -2.99 10.74
N ALA A 107 10.38 -2.82 9.74
CA ALA A 107 11.57 -1.98 9.84
C ALA A 107 11.15 -0.50 9.97
N ASP A 108 11.78 0.25 10.87
CA ASP A 108 11.44 1.65 11.13
C ASP A 108 11.41 2.49 9.84
N VAL A 109 12.34 2.24 8.91
CA VAL A 109 12.37 2.83 7.56
C VAL A 109 12.92 1.80 6.58
N THR A 110 12.29 1.66 5.42
CA THR A 110 12.75 0.83 4.30
C THR A 110 13.04 1.67 3.08
N PHE A 111 14.20 1.47 2.44
CA PHE A 111 14.54 2.11 1.17
C PHE A 111 14.41 1.08 0.05
N THR A 112 13.73 1.45 -1.03
CA THR A 112 13.51 0.61 -2.21
C THR A 112 14.06 1.27 -3.46
N ALA A 113 14.65 0.44 -4.32
CA ALA A 113 15.03 0.81 -5.67
C ALA A 113 14.66 -0.36 -6.59
N SER A 114 13.77 -0.11 -7.55
CA SER A 114 13.30 -1.08 -8.53
C SER A 114 13.62 -0.58 -9.92
N LEU A 115 14.04 -1.50 -10.79
CA LEU A 115 14.27 -1.22 -12.20
C LEU A 115 13.42 -2.21 -13.01
N GLU A 116 12.46 -1.67 -13.74
CA GLU A 116 11.52 -2.43 -14.56
C GLU A 116 11.86 -2.24 -16.04
N PHE A 117 11.96 -3.36 -16.76
CA PHE A 117 12.21 -3.39 -18.19
C PHE A 117 10.95 -3.86 -18.91
N GLY A 118 10.40 -3.01 -19.77
CA GLY A 118 9.41 -3.39 -20.78
C GLY A 118 10.06 -4.29 -21.83
N LEU A 119 9.39 -5.41 -22.12
CA LEU A 119 9.71 -6.29 -23.24
C LEU A 119 9.17 -5.73 -24.55
#